data_AF-H2ZHA7-F1
#
_entry.id   AF-H2ZHA7-F1
#
_cell.length_a   1.000
_cell.length_b   1.000
_cell.length_c   1.000
_cell.angle_alpha   90.00
_cell.angle_beta   90.00
_cell.angle_gamma   90.00
#
_symmetry.space_group_name_H-M   'P 1'
#
loop_
_entity.id
_entity.type
_entity.pdbx_description
1 polymer ?
#
loop_
_entity_poly.entity_id
_entity_poly.type
_entity_poly.pdbx_seq_one_letter_code
_entity_poly.pdbx_strand_id
1 'polypeptide(L)'
;MKNPGFREYHERIESFILWFIDAACFIDSDDDKWDFYITYEKNADSCGTTYSFVGYSTCYRFYAYPDKIRPRISQVLVLPPYQRQGHCTELIIAIYQQYVSRNDVSDITAEDPSENFQRVRDYIDATNCLKLPEFQSSKLDQAFSSEMRKVAREKYKINRRQARRVYEILRLRETPESDDAAFTKYRLAVKARLNEPMKNEALRKKSHFLPASLSPPKEERLLILQREFENCLSEYKKVVARIESSL
;
A
#
# COMPACT_ATOMS: atom_id res chain seq x y z
N MET A 1 14.37 8.13 18.86
CA MET A 1 15.48 9.03 18.45
C MET A 1 16.74 8.89 19.34
N LYS A 2 17.35 7.71 19.42
CA LYS A 2 18.48 7.45 20.35
C LYS A 2 19.87 7.75 19.75
N ASN A 3 19.94 8.00 18.45
CA ASN A 3 21.19 8.32 17.76
C ASN A 3 21.54 9.81 17.97
N PRO A 4 22.76 10.14 18.43
CA PRO A 4 23.20 11.52 18.59
C PRO A 4 23.04 12.32 17.28
N GLY A 5 22.49 13.52 17.34
CA GLY A 5 22.29 14.41 16.18
C GLY A 5 21.12 14.05 15.26
N PHE A 6 20.44 12.92 15.51
CA PHE A 6 19.34 12.47 14.65
C PHE A 6 18.07 13.29 14.83
N ARG A 7 17.79 13.76 16.05
CA ARG A 7 16.59 14.56 16.34
C ARG A 7 16.63 15.86 15.54
N GLU A 8 17.74 16.58 15.65
CA GLU A 8 17.98 17.84 14.94
C GLU A 8 18.01 17.61 13.43
N TYR A 9 18.52 16.46 12.98
CA TYR A 9 18.47 16.08 11.58
C TYR A 9 17.03 15.84 11.09
N HIS A 10 16.23 15.09 11.86
CA HIS A 10 14.83 14.82 11.55
C HIS A 10 14.03 16.11 11.47
N GLU A 11 14.16 17.01 12.46
CA GLU A 11 13.47 18.31 12.47
C GLU A 11 13.73 19.13 11.20
N ARG A 12 14.94 19.06 10.63
CA ARG A 12 15.26 19.73 9.36
C ARG A 12 14.52 19.09 8.18
N ILE A 13 14.54 17.76 8.07
CA ILE A 13 13.93 17.06 6.94
C ILE A 13 12.40 16.94 7.04
N GLU A 14 11.84 16.96 8.25
CA GLU A 14 10.41 16.85 8.48
C GLU A 14 9.65 18.04 7.86
N SER A 15 10.30 19.22 7.78
CA SER A 15 9.73 20.38 7.08
C SER A 15 9.28 20.09 5.64
N PHE A 16 9.93 19.14 4.94
CA PHE A 16 9.58 18.79 3.57
C PHE A 16 8.17 18.19 3.45
N ILE A 17 7.66 17.49 4.48
CA ILE A 17 6.36 16.82 4.37
C ILE A 17 5.22 17.81 4.20
N LEU A 18 5.32 19.00 4.79
CA LEU A 18 4.30 20.04 4.68
C LEU A 18 4.12 20.53 3.24
N TRP A 19 5.13 20.36 2.40
CA TRP A 19 5.11 20.78 0.99
C TRP A 19 4.64 19.67 0.05
N PHE A 20 4.82 18.40 0.42
CA PHE A 20 4.69 17.27 -0.50
C PHE A 20 3.66 16.21 -0.09
N ILE A 21 3.18 16.25 1.15
CA ILE A 21 2.19 15.31 1.68
C ILE A 21 0.99 16.11 2.19
N ASP A 22 -0.16 15.90 1.55
CA ASP A 22 -1.40 16.53 1.96
C ASP A 22 -1.83 16.05 3.36
N ALA A 23 -2.39 16.95 4.16
CA ALA A 23 -2.77 16.73 5.55
C ALA A 23 -1.65 16.19 6.48
N ALA A 24 -0.38 16.39 6.12
CA ALA A 24 0.73 15.95 6.96
C ALA A 24 0.77 16.71 8.30
N CYS A 25 1.08 15.97 9.36
CA CYS A 25 1.30 16.50 10.69
C CYS A 25 2.68 16.05 11.19
N PHE A 26 3.31 16.88 12.00
CA PHE A 26 4.55 16.50 12.68
C PHE A 26 4.29 15.39 13.68
N ILE A 27 5.28 14.50 13.83
CA ILE A 27 5.19 13.36 14.75
C ILE A 27 5.78 13.70 16.13
N ASP A 28 5.32 12.97 17.15
CA ASP A 28 5.93 13.04 18.47
C ASP A 28 7.30 12.35 18.48
N SER A 29 8.34 13.19 18.54
CA SER A 29 9.75 12.78 18.55
C SER A 29 10.17 11.96 19.80
N ASP A 30 9.38 12.04 20.88
CA ASP A 30 9.66 11.38 22.14
C ASP A 30 9.05 9.97 22.24
N ASP A 31 8.11 9.60 21.36
CA ASP A 31 7.55 8.24 21.30
C ASP A 31 8.55 7.26 20.66
N ASP A 32 8.93 6.23 21.41
CA ASP A 32 9.93 5.25 21.01
C ASP A 32 9.40 4.18 20.04
N LYS A 33 8.13 4.23 19.68
CA LYS A 33 7.48 3.32 18.71
C LYS A 33 7.67 3.74 17.25
N TRP A 34 8.22 4.93 17.01
CA TRP A 34 8.57 5.39 15.67
C TRP A 34 9.87 4.77 15.16
N ASP A 35 9.77 4.10 14.01
CA ASP A 35 10.90 3.64 13.23
C ASP A 35 11.10 4.57 12.02
N PHE A 36 12.36 4.90 11.73
CA PHE A 36 12.75 5.86 10.70
C PHE A 36 13.62 5.17 9.65
N TYR A 37 13.30 5.37 8.39
CA TYR A 37 14.02 4.82 7.25
C TYR A 37 14.47 5.97 6.37
N ILE A 38 15.77 6.11 6.14
CA ILE A 38 16.31 7.21 5.33
C ILE A 38 17.14 6.65 4.20
N THR A 39 16.93 7.22 3.02
CA THR A 39 17.68 6.90 1.81
C THR A 39 18.64 8.04 1.51
N TYR A 40 19.90 7.67 1.29
CA TYR A 40 20.94 8.57 0.82
C TYR A 40 21.50 8.08 -0.51
N GLU A 41 21.85 9.01 -1.37
CA GLU A 41 22.70 8.78 -2.52
C GLU A 41 24.16 8.95 -2.09
N LYS A 42 24.97 7.90 -2.27
CA LYS A 42 26.40 7.94 -1.99
C LYS A 42 27.15 8.51 -3.17
N ASN A 43 27.82 9.64 -2.96
CA ASN A 43 28.68 10.28 -3.96
C ASN A 43 30.14 10.10 -3.53
N ALA A 44 30.96 9.48 -4.37
CA ALA A 44 32.38 9.29 -4.11
C ALA A 44 33.19 10.08 -5.15
N ASP A 45 34.02 10.99 -4.69
CA ASP A 45 34.92 11.79 -5.51
C ASP A 45 36.37 11.65 -5.00
N SER A 46 37.31 12.34 -5.65
CA SER A 46 38.72 12.35 -5.25
C SER A 46 38.96 12.99 -3.87
N CYS A 47 37.98 13.72 -3.33
CA CYS A 47 38.06 14.47 -2.07
C CYS A 47 37.37 13.74 -0.90
N GLY A 48 36.58 12.71 -1.15
CA GLY A 48 35.97 11.88 -0.13
C GLY A 48 34.64 11.22 -0.57
N THR A 49 33.92 10.71 0.43
CA THR A 49 32.55 10.20 0.24
C THR A 49 31.57 11.15 0.90
N THR A 50 30.59 11.64 0.14
CA THR A 50 29.48 12.44 0.61
C THR A 50 28.15 11.69 0.44
N TYR A 51 27.15 12.09 1.21
CA TYR A 51 25.83 11.45 1.22
C TYR A 51 24.75 12.52 1.02
N SER A 52 24.04 12.44 -0.10
CA SER A 52 22.93 13.35 -0.43
C SER A 52 21.61 12.74 0.01
N PHE A 53 20.77 13.52 0.69
CA PHE A 53 19.45 13.04 1.15
C PHE A 53 18.50 12.87 -0.04
N VAL A 54 17.95 11.66 -0.20
CA VAL A 54 17.03 11.31 -1.30
C VAL A 54 15.59 11.33 -0.83
N GLY A 55 15.34 10.81 0.37
CA GLY A 55 13.99 10.63 0.90
C GLY A 55 13.98 9.86 2.21
N TYR A 56 12.81 9.73 2.80
CA TYR A 56 12.62 9.00 4.05
C TYR A 56 11.22 8.44 4.19
N SER A 57 11.05 7.53 5.15
CA SER A 57 9.75 7.06 5.60
C SER A 57 9.74 6.86 7.12
N THR A 58 8.57 7.08 7.72
CA THR A 58 8.29 6.79 9.12
C THR A 58 7.31 5.64 9.24
N CYS A 59 7.49 4.80 10.25
CA CYS A 59 6.62 3.69 10.54
C CYS A 59 6.31 3.63 12.05
N TYR A 60 5.03 3.62 12.41
CA TYR A 60 4.61 3.52 13.80
C TYR A 60 4.27 2.08 14.18
N ARG A 61 4.84 1.59 15.28
CA ARG A 61 4.57 0.25 15.81
C ARG A 61 3.31 0.24 16.70
N PHE A 62 2.13 0.07 16.10
CA PHE A 62 0.90 -0.12 16.86
C PHE A 62 0.88 -1.45 17.60
N TYR A 63 0.31 -1.46 18.80
CA TYR A 63 -0.02 -2.70 19.49
C TYR A 63 -1.14 -3.44 18.77
N ALA A 64 -0.95 -4.74 18.59
CA ALA A 64 -1.92 -5.67 18.02
C ALA A 64 -2.16 -6.81 19.01
N TYR A 65 -3.36 -6.83 19.61
CA TYR A 65 -3.75 -7.84 20.59
C TYR A 65 -3.51 -9.28 20.07
N PRO A 66 -3.06 -10.22 20.94
CA PRO A 66 -2.76 -10.04 22.37
C PRO A 66 -1.33 -9.62 22.71
N ASP A 67 -0.38 -9.80 21.80
CA ASP A 67 1.05 -9.72 22.10
C ASP A 67 1.89 -9.36 20.87
N LYS A 68 1.27 -8.78 19.84
CA LYS A 68 1.90 -8.49 18.56
C LYS A 68 2.00 -7.00 18.30
N ILE A 69 2.73 -6.66 17.25
CA ILE A 69 2.78 -5.33 16.68
C ILE A 69 2.22 -5.31 15.25
N ARG A 70 1.61 -4.19 14.89
CA ARG A 70 1.15 -3.85 13.54
C ARG A 70 1.85 -2.56 13.11
N PRO A 71 2.99 -2.68 12.41
CA PRO A 71 3.64 -1.52 11.84
C PRO A 71 2.70 -0.80 10.85
N ARG A 72 2.59 0.52 10.97
CA ARG A 72 1.86 1.37 10.04
C ARG A 72 2.83 2.35 9.40
N ILE A 73 3.08 2.18 8.11
CA ILE A 73 3.81 3.16 7.29
C ILE A 73 2.99 4.45 7.31
N SER A 74 3.57 5.53 7.82
CA SER A 74 2.87 6.79 8.05
C SER A 74 3.26 7.79 6.97
N GLN A 75 4.47 8.33 7.03
CA GLN A 75 4.97 9.29 6.03
C GLN A 75 5.92 8.58 5.08
N VAL A 76 5.83 8.89 3.78
CA VAL A 76 6.76 8.41 2.75
C VAL A 76 7.05 9.57 1.82
N LEU A 77 8.32 9.96 1.73
CA LEU A 77 8.76 11.07 0.90
C LEU A 77 10.00 10.65 0.09
N VAL A 78 9.95 10.89 -1.21
CA VAL A 78 11.13 10.96 -2.08
C VAL A 78 11.16 12.35 -2.67
N LEU A 79 12.27 13.06 -2.52
CA LEU A 79 12.39 14.43 -2.99
C LEU A 79 12.21 14.50 -4.52
N PRO A 80 11.62 15.59 -5.06
CA PRO A 80 11.29 15.70 -6.48
C PRO A 80 12.41 15.32 -7.47
N PRO A 81 13.70 15.72 -7.26
CA PRO A 81 14.79 15.36 -8.17
C PRO A 81 15.04 13.86 -8.29
N TYR A 82 14.62 13.08 -7.28
CA TYR A 82 14.84 11.64 -7.20
C TYR A 82 13.57 10.81 -7.46
N GLN A 83 12.45 11.45 -7.82
CA GLN A 83 11.21 10.72 -8.08
C GLN A 83 11.29 9.92 -9.39
N ARG A 84 10.45 8.88 -9.48
CA ARG A 84 10.32 7.98 -10.66
C ARG A 84 11.59 7.16 -11.00
N GLN A 85 12.53 7.05 -10.06
CA GLN A 85 13.78 6.29 -10.22
C GLN A 85 13.82 4.98 -9.41
N GLY A 86 12.70 4.59 -8.77
CA GLY A 86 12.61 3.35 -7.99
C GLY A 86 12.94 3.47 -6.51
N HIS A 87 13.43 4.62 -6.03
CA HIS A 87 13.82 4.79 -4.61
C HIS A 87 12.69 4.52 -3.60
N CYS A 88 11.45 4.88 -3.93
CA CYS A 88 10.29 4.55 -3.08
C CYS A 88 10.09 3.02 -3.00
N THR A 89 10.28 2.30 -4.11
CA THR A 89 10.18 0.84 -4.11
C THR A 89 11.22 0.21 -3.18
N GLU A 90 12.48 0.64 -3.27
CA GLU A 90 13.56 0.17 -2.39
C GLU A 90 13.31 0.50 -0.92
N LEU A 91 12.81 1.70 -0.63
CA LEU A 91 12.47 2.12 0.72
C LEU A 91 11.40 1.21 1.35
N ILE A 92 10.35 0.87 0.60
CA ILE A 92 9.29 -0.03 1.10
C ILE A 92 9.78 -1.48 1.20
N ILE A 93 10.65 -1.94 0.30
CA ILE A 93 11.29 -3.25 0.40
C ILE A 93 12.14 -3.33 1.68
N ALA A 94 12.91 -2.29 2.02
CA ALA A 94 13.69 -2.25 3.25
C ALA A 94 12.81 -2.33 4.51
N ILE A 95 11.69 -1.60 4.53
CA ILE A 95 10.68 -1.68 5.61
C ILE A 95 10.16 -3.12 5.72
N TYR A 96 9.82 -3.75 4.59
CA TYR A 96 9.33 -5.11 4.58
C TYR A 96 10.38 -6.11 5.09
N GLN A 97 11.63 -6.00 4.67
CA GLN A 97 12.71 -6.88 5.12
C GLN A 97 12.90 -6.83 6.64
N GLN A 98 12.77 -5.64 7.26
CA GLN A 98 12.84 -5.49 8.71
C GLN A 98 11.68 -6.20 9.44
N TYR A 99 10.46 -6.12 8.91
CA TYR A 99 9.27 -6.60 9.62
C TYR A 99 8.81 -8.02 9.25
N VAL A 100 9.13 -8.49 8.04
CA VAL A 100 8.76 -9.83 7.58
C VAL A 100 9.52 -10.90 8.36
N SER A 101 10.79 -10.65 8.70
CA SER A 101 11.63 -11.55 9.49
C SER A 101 11.19 -11.70 10.96
N ARG A 102 10.24 -10.88 11.41
CA ARG A 102 9.82 -10.78 12.81
C ARG A 102 8.54 -11.56 13.11
N ASN A 103 8.58 -12.38 14.16
CA ASN A 103 7.44 -13.20 14.60
C ASN A 103 6.39 -12.42 15.42
N ASP A 104 6.83 -11.33 16.07
CA ASP A 104 5.97 -10.40 16.81
C ASP A 104 5.17 -9.47 15.89
N VAL A 105 5.46 -9.44 14.57
CA VAL A 105 4.71 -8.64 13.60
C VAL A 105 3.50 -9.39 13.06
N SER A 106 2.32 -8.79 13.19
CA SER A 106 1.05 -9.36 12.72
C SER A 106 0.79 -9.14 11.22
N ASP A 107 0.95 -7.90 10.76
CA ASP A 107 0.80 -7.44 9.37
C ASP A 107 1.25 -5.96 9.30
N ILE A 108 1.53 -5.47 8.09
CA ILE A 108 1.95 -4.10 7.82
C ILE A 108 0.78 -3.32 7.19
N THR A 109 0.53 -2.12 7.70
CA THR A 109 -0.51 -1.20 7.22
C THR A 109 0.10 0.09 6.71
N ALA A 110 -0.70 0.91 6.04
CA ALA A 110 -0.33 2.27 5.66
C ALA A 110 -1.42 3.23 6.15
N GLU A 111 -1.00 4.41 6.58
CA GLU A 111 -1.87 5.52 6.95
C GLU A 111 -2.29 6.27 5.69
N ASP A 112 -3.61 6.32 5.45
CA ASP A 112 -4.26 7.03 4.34
C ASP A 112 -3.42 7.13 3.05
N PRO A 113 -3.09 5.96 2.44
CA PRO A 113 -2.13 5.88 1.36
C PRO A 113 -2.60 6.67 0.13
N SER A 114 -1.74 7.56 -0.37
CA SER A 114 -1.98 8.24 -1.65
C SER A 114 -2.04 7.23 -2.81
N GLU A 115 -2.68 7.60 -3.93
CA GLU A 115 -2.77 6.72 -5.10
C GLU A 115 -1.39 6.27 -5.62
N ASN A 116 -0.42 7.19 -5.63
CA ASN A 116 0.94 6.89 -6.06
C ASN A 116 1.64 5.90 -5.13
N PHE A 117 1.50 6.07 -3.81
CA PHE A 117 2.05 5.12 -2.84
C PHE A 117 1.35 3.77 -2.93
N GLN A 118 0.02 3.75 -3.04
CA GLN A 118 -0.76 2.54 -3.20
C GLN A 118 -0.33 1.76 -4.45
N ARG A 119 -0.04 2.44 -5.57
CA ARG A 119 0.48 1.81 -6.79
C ARG A 119 1.86 1.17 -6.59
N VAL A 120 2.76 1.81 -5.85
CA VAL A 120 4.07 1.22 -5.49
C VAL A 120 3.88 -0.02 -4.64
N ARG A 121 3.02 0.06 -3.62
CA ARG A 121 2.72 -1.05 -2.72
C ARG A 121 2.06 -2.21 -3.45
N ASP A 122 1.09 -1.93 -4.32
CA ASP A 122 0.40 -2.92 -5.15
C ASP A 122 1.38 -3.69 -6.03
N TYR A 123 2.31 -2.98 -6.68
CA TYR A 123 3.36 -3.61 -7.48
C TYR A 123 4.23 -4.55 -6.65
N ILE A 124 4.76 -4.09 -5.51
CA ILE A 124 5.62 -4.91 -4.63
C ILE A 124 4.86 -6.15 -4.13
N ASP A 125 3.66 -5.94 -3.61
CA ASP A 125 2.85 -7.01 -3.01
C ASP A 125 2.39 -8.03 -4.06
N ALA A 126 2.02 -7.58 -5.26
CA ALA A 126 1.64 -8.45 -6.38
C ALA A 126 2.83 -9.27 -6.89
N THR A 127 4.00 -8.64 -7.08
CA THR A 127 5.22 -9.36 -7.48
C THR A 127 5.66 -10.39 -6.44
N ASN A 128 5.46 -10.11 -5.15
CA ASN A 128 5.72 -11.08 -4.09
C ASN A 128 4.70 -12.23 -4.08
N CYS A 129 3.41 -11.93 -4.24
CA CYS A 129 2.36 -12.95 -4.24
C CYS A 129 2.40 -13.83 -5.49
N LEU A 130 2.86 -13.34 -6.65
CA LEU A 130 3.07 -14.15 -7.87
C LEU A 130 3.99 -15.35 -7.65
N LYS A 131 4.89 -15.28 -6.67
CA LYS A 131 5.81 -16.37 -6.31
C LYS A 131 5.12 -17.48 -5.49
N LEU A 132 3.88 -17.27 -5.05
CA LEU A 132 3.13 -18.20 -4.21
C LEU A 132 2.23 -19.13 -5.04
N PRO A 133 2.11 -20.42 -4.69
CA PRO A 133 1.20 -21.35 -5.35
C PRO A 133 -0.27 -20.91 -5.34
N GLU A 134 -0.70 -20.24 -4.27
CA GLU A 134 -2.09 -19.82 -4.05
C GLU A 134 -2.52 -18.68 -4.99
N PHE A 135 -1.56 -18.02 -5.64
CA PHE A 135 -1.79 -16.91 -6.58
C PHE A 135 -1.43 -17.29 -8.02
N GLN A 136 -1.32 -18.58 -8.33
CA GLN A 136 -1.17 -19.08 -9.70
C GLN A 136 -2.50 -19.02 -10.46
N SER A 137 -2.45 -18.97 -11.79
CA SER A 137 -3.63 -18.76 -12.67
C SER A 137 -4.81 -19.69 -12.34
N SER A 138 -4.54 -20.97 -12.06
CA SER A 138 -5.58 -21.96 -11.70
C SER A 138 -6.42 -21.61 -10.46
N LYS A 139 -5.87 -20.80 -9.54
CA LYS A 139 -6.55 -20.34 -8.32
C LYS A 139 -7.14 -18.94 -8.45
N LEU A 140 -6.64 -18.13 -9.39
CA LEU A 140 -7.10 -16.75 -9.61
C LEU A 140 -8.49 -16.67 -10.24
N ASP A 141 -8.90 -17.68 -11.01
CA ASP A 141 -10.25 -17.75 -11.60
C ASP A 141 -11.38 -17.98 -10.57
N GLN A 142 -11.00 -18.43 -9.38
CA GLN A 142 -11.87 -18.67 -8.24
C GLN A 142 -12.00 -17.41 -7.38
N ALA A 143 -12.95 -17.40 -6.44
CA ALA A 143 -13.10 -16.28 -5.51
C ALA A 143 -11.90 -16.16 -4.56
N PHE A 144 -11.61 -14.95 -4.09
CA PHE A 144 -10.55 -14.70 -3.10
C PHE A 144 -10.72 -15.61 -1.87
N SER A 145 -9.72 -16.46 -1.63
CA SER A 145 -9.79 -17.50 -0.59
C SER A 145 -9.20 -17.03 0.74
N SER A 146 -9.60 -17.70 1.83
CA SER A 146 -8.97 -17.51 3.14
C SER A 146 -7.49 -17.93 3.13
N GLU A 147 -7.12 -18.89 2.28
CA GLU A 147 -5.74 -19.36 2.16
C GLU A 147 -4.85 -18.31 1.52
N MET A 148 -5.26 -17.68 0.41
CA MET A 148 -4.55 -16.55 -0.21
C MET A 148 -4.24 -15.45 0.83
N ARG A 149 -5.24 -15.12 1.66
CA ARG A 149 -5.07 -14.15 2.75
C ARG A 149 -4.05 -14.63 3.78
N LYS A 150 -4.11 -15.91 4.17
CA LYS A 150 -3.24 -16.49 5.19
C LYS A 150 -1.79 -16.49 4.72
N VAL A 151 -1.51 -17.03 3.52
CA VAL A 151 -0.14 -17.12 2.99
C VAL A 151 0.47 -15.74 2.72
N ALA A 152 -0.32 -14.78 2.21
CA ALA A 152 0.16 -13.41 1.99
C ALA A 152 0.55 -12.72 3.30
N ARG A 153 -0.23 -12.97 4.37
CA ARG A 153 0.08 -12.47 5.72
C ARG A 153 1.30 -13.16 6.32
N GLU A 154 1.40 -14.47 6.22
CA GLU A 154 2.48 -15.24 6.84
C GLU A 154 3.83 -14.99 6.16
N LYS A 155 3.86 -14.97 4.82
CA LYS A 155 5.10 -14.82 4.04
C LYS A 155 5.57 -13.38 3.91
N TYR A 156 4.64 -12.43 3.80
CA TYR A 156 4.97 -11.05 3.44
C TYR A 156 4.32 -10.00 4.36
N LYS A 157 3.67 -10.42 5.45
CA LYS A 157 2.98 -9.52 6.41
C LYS A 157 1.94 -8.63 5.73
N ILE A 158 1.36 -9.06 4.61
CA ILE A 158 0.35 -8.30 3.87
C ILE A 158 -0.99 -8.34 4.63
N ASN A 159 -1.59 -7.17 4.86
CA ASN A 159 -2.87 -7.08 5.55
C ASN A 159 -4.05 -7.59 4.67
N ARG A 160 -5.19 -7.88 5.30
CA ARG A 160 -6.38 -8.43 4.61
C ARG A 160 -6.86 -7.61 3.41
N ARG A 161 -6.94 -6.28 3.54
CA ARG A 161 -7.46 -5.40 2.46
C ARG A 161 -6.51 -5.41 1.27
N GLN A 162 -5.21 -5.34 1.58
CA GLN A 162 -4.16 -5.36 0.57
C GLN A 162 -4.06 -6.71 -0.14
N ALA A 163 -4.16 -7.84 0.58
CA ALA A 163 -4.16 -9.17 -0.03
C ALA A 163 -5.33 -9.37 -1.01
N ARG A 164 -6.52 -8.85 -0.68
CA ARG A 164 -7.68 -8.86 -1.59
C ARG A 164 -7.42 -8.01 -2.84
N ARG A 165 -6.82 -6.83 -2.67
CA ARG A 165 -6.45 -5.92 -3.76
C ARG A 165 -5.44 -6.58 -4.71
N VAL A 166 -4.41 -7.23 -4.17
CA VAL A 166 -3.42 -8.01 -4.92
C VAL A 166 -4.07 -9.14 -5.72
N TYR A 167 -4.97 -9.91 -5.11
CA TYR A 167 -5.72 -10.95 -5.83
C TYR A 167 -6.48 -10.37 -7.03
N GLU A 168 -7.11 -9.21 -6.90
CA GLU A 168 -7.84 -8.58 -8.01
C GLU A 168 -6.91 -8.11 -9.12
N ILE A 169 -5.73 -7.56 -8.78
CA ILE A 169 -4.71 -7.16 -9.76
C ILE A 169 -4.20 -8.38 -10.53
N LEU A 170 -3.84 -9.45 -9.82
CA LEU A 170 -3.34 -10.67 -10.46
C LEU A 170 -4.42 -11.37 -11.28
N ARG A 171 -5.67 -11.38 -10.81
CA ARG A 171 -6.80 -11.90 -11.60
C ARG A 171 -7.05 -11.07 -12.86
N LEU A 172 -6.92 -9.74 -12.80
CA LEU A 172 -7.05 -8.88 -13.97
C LEU A 172 -5.98 -9.21 -15.02
N ARG A 173 -4.73 -9.42 -14.60
CA ARG A 173 -3.63 -9.82 -15.49
C ARG A 173 -3.93 -11.08 -16.28
N GLU A 174 -4.56 -12.07 -15.64
CA GLU A 174 -4.92 -13.35 -16.28
C GLU A 174 -6.25 -13.29 -17.05
N THR A 175 -7.03 -12.20 -16.94
CA THR A 175 -8.32 -12.06 -17.62
C THR A 175 -8.13 -11.29 -18.94
N PRO A 176 -8.24 -11.93 -20.11
CA PRO A 176 -8.14 -11.22 -21.39
C PRO A 176 -9.26 -10.20 -21.55
N GLU A 177 -8.95 -9.00 -22.02
CA GLU A 177 -9.98 -7.99 -22.33
C GLU A 177 -10.85 -8.40 -23.53
N SER A 178 -10.39 -9.36 -24.34
CA SER A 178 -11.15 -9.93 -25.45
C SER A 178 -12.24 -10.93 -25.02
N ASP A 179 -12.19 -11.43 -23.78
CA ASP A 179 -13.20 -12.34 -23.23
C ASP A 179 -14.24 -11.55 -22.42
N ASP A 180 -15.32 -11.16 -23.09
CA ASP A 180 -16.43 -10.40 -22.50
C ASP A 180 -17.07 -11.11 -21.29
N ALA A 181 -17.12 -12.45 -21.30
CA ALA A 181 -17.75 -13.22 -20.23
C ALA A 181 -16.86 -13.24 -18.98
N ALA A 182 -15.57 -13.52 -19.15
CA ALA A 182 -14.59 -13.50 -18.06
C ALA A 182 -14.44 -12.10 -17.47
N PHE A 183 -14.34 -11.07 -18.32
CA PHE A 183 -14.23 -9.68 -17.89
C PHE A 183 -15.50 -9.21 -17.16
N THR A 184 -16.68 -9.62 -17.62
CA THR A 184 -17.94 -9.34 -16.92
C THR A 184 -17.95 -9.98 -15.52
N LYS A 185 -17.52 -11.23 -15.38
CA LYS A 185 -17.41 -11.91 -14.09
C LYS A 185 -16.40 -11.22 -13.16
N TYR A 186 -15.28 -10.75 -13.69
CA TYR A 186 -14.29 -9.96 -12.95
C TYR A 186 -14.89 -8.63 -12.46
N ARG A 187 -15.51 -7.86 -13.37
CA ARG A 187 -16.14 -6.57 -13.06
C ARG A 187 -17.21 -6.69 -11.98
N LEU A 188 -18.08 -7.70 -12.07
CA LEU A 188 -19.11 -7.95 -11.06
C LEU A 188 -18.50 -8.27 -9.69
N ALA A 189 -17.42 -9.05 -9.64
CA ALA A 189 -16.74 -9.38 -8.39
C ALA A 189 -16.10 -8.15 -7.71
N VAL A 190 -15.44 -7.28 -8.48
CA VAL A 190 -14.84 -6.04 -7.95
C VAL A 190 -15.92 -5.06 -7.48
N LYS A 191 -16.99 -4.88 -8.27
CA LYS A 191 -18.14 -4.04 -7.89
C LYS A 191 -18.86 -4.57 -6.65
N ALA A 192 -19.00 -5.88 -6.51
CA ALA A 192 -19.59 -6.48 -5.31
C ALA A 192 -18.80 -6.10 -4.05
N ARG A 193 -17.46 -6.15 -4.11
CA ARG A 193 -16.58 -5.67 -3.03
C ARG A 193 -16.74 -4.17 -2.77
N LEU A 194 -16.67 -3.33 -3.81
CA LEU A 194 -16.83 -1.87 -3.67
C LEU A 194 -18.17 -1.49 -3.04
N ASN A 195 -19.19 -2.32 -3.26
CA ASN A 195 -20.53 -2.13 -2.72
C ASN A 195 -20.69 -2.61 -1.26
N GLU A 196 -19.73 -3.39 -0.70
CA GLU A 196 -19.81 -3.91 0.67
C GLU A 196 -19.91 -2.80 1.73
N PRO A 197 -19.08 -1.74 1.72
CA PRO A 197 -19.19 -0.65 2.68
C PRO A 197 -20.56 0.02 2.61
N MET A 198 -21.13 0.23 1.42
CA MET A 198 -22.44 0.85 1.25
C MET A 198 -23.61 -0.03 1.72
N LYS A 199 -23.42 -1.34 1.86
CA LYS A 199 -24.44 -2.27 2.41
C LYS A 199 -24.37 -2.39 3.93
N ASN A 200 -23.20 -2.18 4.52
CA ASN A 200 -22.98 -2.40 5.94
C ASN A 200 -22.91 -1.07 6.68
N GLU A 201 -23.98 -0.74 7.41
CA GLU A 201 -24.15 0.51 8.13
C GLU A 201 -23.00 0.83 9.10
N ALA A 202 -22.41 -0.20 9.72
CA ALA A 202 -21.24 -0.05 10.60
C ALA A 202 -19.94 0.28 9.83
N LEU A 203 -19.82 -0.15 8.57
CA LEU A 203 -18.71 0.22 7.70
C LEU A 203 -18.89 1.62 7.08
N ARG A 204 -20.14 2.04 6.79
CA ARG A 204 -20.46 3.40 6.29
C ARG A 204 -19.99 4.48 7.26
N LYS A 205 -20.22 4.27 8.57
CA LYS A 205 -19.76 5.20 9.63
C LYS A 205 -18.24 5.36 9.70
N LYS A 206 -17.47 4.36 9.24
CA LYS A 206 -15.99 4.38 9.25
C LYS A 206 -15.38 4.94 7.96
N SER A 207 -16.15 5.08 6.89
CA SER A 207 -15.61 5.39 5.57
C SER A 207 -15.70 6.87 5.18
N HIS A 208 -16.02 7.78 6.11
CA HIS A 208 -16.27 9.22 5.84
C HIS A 208 -17.31 9.51 4.73
N PHE A 209 -18.05 8.49 4.27
CA PHE A 209 -19.09 8.62 3.25
C PHE A 209 -20.38 9.08 3.92
N LEU A 210 -20.64 10.40 3.87
CA LEU A 210 -21.90 11.11 4.12
C LEU A 210 -22.65 10.77 5.45
N PRO A 211 -23.31 11.75 6.08
CA PRO A 211 -24.13 11.49 7.27
C PRO A 211 -25.18 10.39 7.00
N ALA A 212 -25.50 9.62 8.04
CA ALA A 212 -26.34 8.42 7.99
C ALA A 212 -27.75 8.61 7.40
N SER A 213 -28.19 9.85 7.18
CA SER A 213 -29.55 10.20 6.76
C SER A 213 -29.82 10.13 5.25
N LEU A 214 -28.81 9.91 4.40
CA LEU A 214 -28.99 9.89 2.93
C LEU A 214 -28.24 8.71 2.31
N SER A 215 -28.89 7.54 2.23
CA SER A 215 -28.47 6.55 1.22
C SER A 215 -28.80 7.10 -0.16
N PRO A 216 -27.83 7.25 -1.06
CA PRO A 216 -28.11 7.73 -2.40
C PRO A 216 -29.12 6.79 -3.08
N PRO A 217 -30.03 7.32 -3.91
CA PRO A 217 -30.93 6.51 -4.73
C PRO A 217 -30.16 5.43 -5.51
N LYS A 218 -30.87 4.34 -5.85
CA LYS A 218 -30.26 3.16 -6.49
C LYS A 218 -29.45 3.53 -7.75
N GLU A 219 -29.94 4.46 -8.56
CA GLU A 219 -29.26 4.90 -9.79
C GLU A 219 -27.96 5.64 -9.50
N GLU A 220 -27.98 6.61 -8.58
CA GLU A 220 -26.78 7.34 -8.15
C GLU A 220 -25.74 6.38 -7.55
N ARG A 221 -26.17 5.40 -6.76
CA ARG A 221 -25.29 4.35 -6.24
C ARG A 221 -24.61 3.54 -7.35
N LEU A 222 -25.34 3.18 -8.40
CA LEU A 222 -24.78 2.44 -9.53
C LEU A 222 -23.75 3.29 -10.30
N LEU A 223 -23.98 4.60 -10.44
CA LEU A 223 -23.05 5.53 -11.04
C LEU A 223 -21.76 5.68 -10.21
N ILE A 224 -21.87 5.82 -8.89
CA ILE A 224 -20.71 5.88 -7.98
C ILE A 224 -19.89 4.59 -8.10
N LEU A 225 -20.53 3.42 -8.04
CA LEU A 225 -19.85 2.12 -8.16
C LEU A 225 -19.20 1.93 -9.53
N GLN A 226 -19.79 2.46 -10.59
CA GLN A 226 -19.17 2.44 -11.91
C GLN A 226 -17.89 3.28 -11.94
N ARG A 227 -17.96 4.53 -11.43
CA ARG A 227 -16.80 5.43 -11.35
C ARG A 227 -15.67 4.86 -10.49
N GLU A 228 -15.99 4.33 -9.32
CA GLU A 228 -15.01 3.68 -8.43
C GLU A 228 -14.38 2.45 -9.09
N PHE A 229 -15.17 1.66 -9.82
CA PHE A 229 -14.65 0.53 -10.58
C PHE A 229 -13.69 0.97 -11.69
N GLU A 230 -14.02 2.01 -12.46
CA GLU A 230 -13.18 2.54 -13.53
C GLU A 230 -11.85 3.09 -12.98
N ASN A 231 -11.89 3.84 -11.88
CA ASN A 231 -10.69 4.32 -11.20
C ASN A 231 -9.83 3.16 -10.72
N CYS A 232 -10.44 2.17 -10.07
CA CYS A 232 -9.75 0.97 -9.60
C CYS A 232 -9.12 0.18 -10.74
N LEU A 233 -9.84 0.02 -11.85
CA LEU A 233 -9.37 -0.66 -13.05
C LEU A 233 -8.19 0.08 -13.68
N SER A 234 -8.26 1.40 -13.82
CA SER A 234 -7.18 2.24 -14.33
C SER A 234 -5.89 2.06 -13.52
N GLU A 235 -5.99 2.09 -12.19
CA GLU A 235 -4.84 1.88 -11.32
C GLU A 235 -4.28 0.47 -11.40
N TYR A 236 -5.14 -0.55 -11.44
CA TYR A 236 -4.69 -1.94 -11.59
C TYR A 236 -3.99 -2.17 -12.93
N LYS A 237 -4.51 -1.63 -14.05
CA LYS A 237 -3.86 -1.74 -15.37
C LYS A 237 -2.44 -1.19 -15.37
N LYS A 238 -2.20 -0.05 -14.69
CA LYS A 238 -0.84 0.51 -14.53
C LYS A 238 0.09 -0.44 -13.78
N VAL A 239 -0.42 -1.13 -12.76
CA VAL A 239 0.37 -2.13 -12.00
C VAL A 239 0.66 -3.36 -12.86
N VAL A 240 -0.35 -3.90 -13.56
CA VAL A 240 -0.19 -5.05 -14.47
C VAL A 240 0.86 -4.74 -15.55
N ALA A 241 0.74 -3.60 -16.23
CA ALA A 241 1.71 -3.19 -17.25
C ALA A 241 3.14 -3.09 -16.71
N ARG A 242 3.31 -2.60 -15.47
CA ARG A 242 4.64 -2.55 -14.81
C ARG A 242 5.16 -3.94 -14.46
N ILE A 243 4.30 -4.87 -14.05
CA ILE A 243 4.69 -6.26 -13.77
C ILE A 243 5.17 -6.91 -15.07
N GLU A 244 4.42 -6.77 -16.16
CA GLU A 244 4.76 -7.35 -17.47
C GLU A 244 6.04 -6.76 -18.06
N SER A 245 6.31 -5.47 -17.85
CA SER A 245 7.56 -4.85 -18.29
C SER A 245 8.79 -5.24 -17.46
N SER A 246 8.59 -5.88 -16.30
CA SER A 246 9.67 -6.29 -15.37
C SER A 246 10.01 -7.78 -15.45
N LEU A 247 9.28 -8.56 -16.26
CA LEU A 247 9.46 -9.99 -16.51
C LEU A 247 10.27 -10.20 -17.80
#